data_AF-A0A1H4VUJ5-F1
#
_entry.id   AF-A0A1H4VUJ5-F1
#
_cell.length_a   1.000
_cell.length_b   1.000
_cell.length_c   1.000
_cell.angle_alpha   90.00
_cell.angle_beta   90.00
_cell.angle_gamma   90.00
#
_symmetry.space_group_name_H-M   'P 1'
#
loop_
_entity.id
_entity.type
_entity.pdbx_description
1 polymer ?
#
loop_
_entity_poly.entity_id
_entity_poly.type
_entity_poly.pdbx_seq_one_letter_code
_entity_poly.pdbx_strand_id
1 'polypeptide(L)'
;MKPFRIFTAIATLTLATTTFTPATATAATDTTVRPVTTCADLVRGFTLPGAPTHVTAATVVAATATDPEYCGVQGYVEPAVRFELRLPTTTYTGRYLQYGCGGFCGVVSPPAFADCLPHGGDFAVAATDDGHVGKTPAIVDDGSWGANDQAARNDFEYRAPHVVSRASKAIIQAFYGAPPRKSYFSGCSDGGREGLLLAQRYPADFDGIDAGAPAHYWSPLLGVYQTWLARANSAADGSPILTAAKLPVLHNAVLAACDKADGLADGQLDDPRACDFDPVTLTCAGADAPSCLTPAQVNVVHKLYAPPTDDRGTLLYPGGQLPGSELSWAGWIIPTPETGGFAFARNLADNYLRYLGYPIGAPAATIDTFAFTKREFDRLTPVGVRSNAMSLDLSAFQRRGGKLLLWHGWNDQAIPPAGTLDYYQRLTHGRPQNWARLFMVPSLYHCGGGTTLTEFDPLRQLVDWVERGSTPTAVTATGRAADGTVTRTRPVFAYPQRAVYDGTGSVDDAANFRPAPPSSPVRDVVHWAGERLYGLPGPVAP
;
A
#
# COMPACT_ATOMS: atom_id res chain seq x y z
N MET A 1 34.85 -4.25 -80.12
CA MET A 1 34.27 -4.97 -78.95
C MET A 1 32.98 -4.25 -78.57
N LYS A 2 31.87 -4.98 -78.47
CA LYS A 2 30.51 -4.44 -78.28
C LYS A 2 30.36 -3.80 -76.89
N PRO A 3 29.70 -2.64 -76.75
CA PRO A 3 29.30 -2.11 -75.45
C PRO A 3 27.97 -2.74 -75.01
N PHE A 4 27.94 -3.29 -73.81
CA PHE A 4 26.73 -3.81 -73.16
C PHE A 4 25.89 -2.64 -72.63
N ARG A 5 24.64 -2.54 -73.09
CA ARG A 5 23.62 -1.62 -72.58
C ARG A 5 23.00 -2.23 -71.32
N ILE A 6 23.09 -1.54 -70.18
CA ILE A 6 22.34 -1.85 -68.97
C ILE A 6 21.03 -1.05 -69.03
N PHE A 7 19.90 -1.76 -69.09
CA PHE A 7 18.57 -1.18 -68.97
C PHE A 7 18.25 -0.94 -67.49
N THR A 8 17.95 0.31 -67.15
CA THR A 8 17.42 0.69 -65.83
C THR A 8 15.91 0.46 -65.83
N ALA A 9 15.44 -0.54 -65.09
CA ALA A 9 14.01 -0.74 -64.83
C ALA A 9 13.63 0.06 -63.57
N ILE A 10 12.79 1.09 -63.74
CA ILE A 10 12.18 1.84 -62.66
C ILE A 10 10.96 1.04 -62.18
N ALA A 11 11.05 0.44 -60.98
CA ALA A 11 9.91 -0.17 -60.33
C ALA A 11 9.15 0.89 -59.51
N THR A 12 7.98 1.29 -60.01
CA THR A 12 7.00 2.11 -59.27
C THR A 12 6.40 1.29 -58.12
N LEU A 13 6.75 1.65 -56.89
CA LEU A 13 6.19 1.07 -55.66
C LEU A 13 4.86 1.77 -55.34
N THR A 14 3.73 1.12 -55.65
CA THR A 14 2.40 1.57 -55.21
C THR A 14 2.23 1.27 -53.71
N LEU A 15 2.26 2.31 -52.87
CA LEU A 15 1.87 2.24 -51.47
C LEU A 15 0.35 2.02 -51.39
N ALA A 16 -0.09 0.82 -51.01
CA ALA A 16 -1.45 0.59 -50.57
C ALA A 16 -1.61 1.18 -49.16
N THR A 17 -2.29 2.31 -49.05
CA THR A 17 -2.72 2.87 -47.76
C THR A 17 -3.84 2.01 -47.20
N THR A 18 -3.51 1.06 -46.32
CA THR A 18 -4.49 0.38 -45.48
C THR A 18 -4.98 1.37 -44.43
N THR A 19 -6.16 1.93 -44.65
CA THR A 19 -6.89 2.68 -43.63
C THR A 19 -7.31 1.72 -42.53
N PHE A 20 -6.57 1.71 -41.41
CA PHE A 20 -7.04 1.12 -40.16
C PHE A 20 -8.17 2.01 -39.63
N THR A 21 -9.42 1.63 -39.91
CA THR A 21 -10.54 2.09 -39.10
C THR A 21 -10.36 1.49 -37.70
N PRO A 22 -10.20 2.30 -36.63
CA PRO A 22 -10.22 1.77 -35.29
C PRO A 22 -11.59 1.12 -35.11
N ALA A 23 -11.61 -0.17 -34.79
CA ALA A 23 -12.83 -0.81 -34.33
C ALA A 23 -13.26 -0.04 -33.09
N THR A 24 -14.35 0.71 -33.19
CA THR A 24 -15.09 1.19 -32.03
C THR A 24 -15.46 -0.04 -31.24
N ALA A 25 -14.72 -0.32 -30.17
CA ALA A 25 -15.12 -1.29 -29.18
C ALA A 25 -16.47 -0.81 -28.63
N THR A 26 -17.55 -1.46 -29.05
CA THR A 26 -18.83 -1.36 -28.36
C THR A 26 -18.54 -1.71 -26.91
N ALA A 27 -18.69 -0.72 -26.02
CA ALA A 27 -18.67 -0.95 -24.59
C ALA A 27 -19.65 -2.09 -24.32
N ALA A 28 -19.15 -3.23 -23.83
CA ALA A 28 -20.01 -4.26 -23.31
C ALA A 28 -20.88 -3.60 -22.24
N THR A 29 -22.19 -3.51 -22.47
CA THR A 29 -23.12 -3.06 -21.44
C THR A 29 -22.99 -4.06 -20.30
N ASP A 30 -22.48 -3.61 -19.15
CA ASP A 30 -22.36 -4.45 -17.97
C ASP A 30 -23.74 -4.99 -17.61
N THR A 31 -23.94 -6.28 -17.88
CA THR A 31 -25.21 -6.93 -17.59
C THR A 31 -25.29 -7.20 -16.11
N THR A 32 -26.21 -6.53 -15.41
CA THR A 32 -26.50 -6.82 -14.02
C THR A 32 -26.90 -8.29 -13.83
N VAL A 33 -26.34 -8.92 -12.81
CA VAL A 33 -26.62 -10.30 -12.41
C VAL A 33 -27.54 -10.29 -11.20
N ARG A 34 -28.69 -10.97 -11.30
CA ARG A 34 -29.68 -11.08 -10.21
C ARG A 34 -29.40 -12.31 -9.34
N PRO A 35 -29.74 -12.28 -8.04
CA PRO A 35 -29.68 -13.46 -7.19
C PRO A 35 -30.59 -14.59 -7.70
N VAL A 36 -30.15 -15.84 -7.56
CA VAL A 36 -30.93 -17.05 -7.89
C VAL A 36 -31.48 -17.77 -6.64
N THR A 37 -31.13 -17.29 -5.45
CA THR A 37 -31.58 -17.80 -4.15
C THR A 37 -31.83 -16.61 -3.20
N THR A 38 -32.52 -16.84 -2.09
CA THR A 38 -32.73 -15.77 -1.10
C THR A 38 -31.49 -15.56 -0.25
N CYS A 39 -31.36 -14.36 0.36
CA CYS A 39 -30.25 -14.06 1.26
C CYS A 39 -30.19 -15.04 2.45
N ALA A 40 -31.35 -15.41 3.01
CA ALA A 40 -31.43 -16.32 4.15
C ALA A 40 -30.94 -17.74 3.83
N ASP A 41 -31.03 -18.19 2.56
CA ASP A 41 -30.55 -19.51 2.13
C ASP A 41 -29.02 -19.64 2.19
N LEU A 42 -28.29 -18.52 2.31
CA LEU A 42 -26.84 -18.53 2.45
C LEU A 42 -26.37 -18.95 3.85
N VAL A 43 -27.24 -18.96 4.86
CA VAL A 43 -26.91 -19.41 6.23
C VAL A 43 -26.74 -20.93 6.25
N ARG A 44 -25.54 -21.39 5.89
CA ARG A 44 -25.15 -22.80 5.79
C ARG A 44 -23.62 -22.96 5.79
N GLY A 45 -23.18 -24.21 5.85
CA GLY A 45 -21.79 -24.57 5.61
C GLY A 45 -21.46 -24.69 4.12
N PHE A 46 -20.23 -24.34 3.75
CA PHE A 46 -19.64 -24.56 2.43
C PHE A 46 -18.38 -25.42 2.59
N THR A 47 -18.40 -26.62 2.01
CA THR A 47 -17.27 -27.55 2.07
C THR A 47 -16.26 -27.22 0.98
N LEU A 48 -15.24 -26.44 1.33
CA LEU A 48 -14.12 -26.13 0.44
C LEU A 48 -12.85 -26.84 0.96
N PRO A 49 -12.11 -27.59 0.12
CA PRO A 49 -10.85 -28.22 0.56
C PRO A 49 -9.89 -27.19 1.15
N GLY A 50 -9.44 -27.38 2.40
CA GLY A 50 -8.54 -26.45 3.08
C GLY A 50 -9.16 -25.12 3.54
N ALA A 51 -10.46 -24.90 3.31
CA ALA A 51 -11.18 -23.70 3.73
C ALA A 51 -12.67 -23.98 4.12
N PRO A 52 -12.96 -24.92 5.05
CA PRO A 52 -14.33 -25.12 5.52
C PRO A 52 -14.92 -23.79 6.00
N THR A 53 -16.06 -23.40 5.43
CA THR A 53 -16.64 -22.07 5.62
C THR A 53 -18.03 -22.18 6.23
N HIS A 54 -18.31 -21.35 7.22
CA HIS A 54 -19.58 -21.30 7.92
C HIS A 54 -20.17 -19.90 7.83
N VAL A 55 -21.29 -19.75 7.14
CA VAL A 55 -22.08 -18.51 7.15
C VAL A 55 -23.01 -18.55 8.36
N THR A 56 -22.83 -17.60 9.27
CA THR A 56 -23.57 -17.54 10.53
C THR A 56 -24.74 -16.56 10.48
N ALA A 57 -24.67 -15.55 9.61
CA ALA A 57 -25.77 -14.63 9.36
C ALA A 57 -25.79 -14.19 7.89
N ALA A 58 -26.98 -14.04 7.33
CA ALA A 58 -27.19 -13.45 6.02
C ALA A 58 -28.54 -12.72 6.02
N THR A 59 -28.51 -11.39 5.94
CA THR A 59 -29.72 -10.54 6.01
C THR A 59 -29.74 -9.51 4.89
N VAL A 60 -30.93 -9.22 4.37
CA VAL A 60 -31.10 -8.12 3.41
C VAL A 60 -31.02 -6.80 4.16
N VAL A 61 -30.14 -5.91 3.70
CA VAL A 61 -29.97 -4.54 4.16
C VAL A 61 -30.51 -3.61 3.09
N ALA A 62 -31.45 -2.75 3.48
CA ALA A 62 -32.08 -1.79 2.58
C ALA A 62 -31.06 -0.77 2.03
N ALA A 63 -31.30 -0.30 0.82
CA ALA A 63 -30.50 0.76 0.21
C ALA A 63 -30.48 2.03 1.06
N THR A 64 -29.36 2.74 1.03
CA THR A 64 -29.20 4.07 1.64
C THR A 64 -28.92 5.11 0.56
N ALA A 65 -28.55 6.33 0.95
CA ALA A 65 -28.15 7.36 -0.02
C ALA A 65 -26.82 7.01 -0.75
N THR A 66 -25.95 6.22 -0.13
CA THR A 66 -24.61 5.91 -0.63
C THR A 66 -24.44 4.44 -1.00
N ASP A 67 -25.21 3.54 -0.36
CA ASP A 67 -25.10 2.09 -0.58
C ASP A 67 -26.34 1.53 -1.29
N PRO A 68 -26.19 0.58 -2.24
CA PRO A 68 -27.31 -0.16 -2.81
C PRO A 68 -27.99 -1.05 -1.76
N GLU A 69 -29.12 -1.66 -2.11
CA GLU A 69 -29.64 -2.79 -1.35
C GLU A 69 -28.72 -4.01 -1.52
N TYR A 70 -28.40 -4.70 -0.44
CA TYR A 70 -27.52 -5.87 -0.47
C TYR A 70 -27.91 -6.95 0.53
N CYS A 71 -27.49 -8.18 0.27
CA CYS A 71 -27.44 -9.26 1.25
C CYS A 71 -26.12 -9.15 2.04
N GLY A 72 -26.21 -8.79 3.31
CA GLY A 72 -25.08 -8.72 4.23
C GLY A 72 -24.81 -10.09 4.86
N VAL A 73 -23.65 -10.65 4.57
CA VAL A 73 -23.24 -12.00 4.99
C VAL A 73 -22.11 -11.87 6.02
N GLN A 74 -22.25 -12.59 7.13
CA GLN A 74 -21.21 -12.74 8.14
C GLN A 74 -20.92 -14.23 8.33
N GLY A 75 -19.66 -14.55 8.58
CA GLY A 75 -19.26 -15.93 8.80
C GLY A 75 -17.81 -16.05 9.21
N TYR A 76 -17.32 -17.29 9.20
CA TYR A 76 -15.90 -17.56 9.36
C TYR A 76 -15.45 -18.74 8.50
N VAL A 77 -14.17 -18.72 8.14
CA VAL A 77 -13.46 -19.86 7.59
C VAL A 77 -12.67 -20.50 8.73
N GLU A 78 -12.76 -21.81 8.85
CA GLU A 78 -12.03 -22.55 9.89
C GLU A 78 -10.51 -22.29 9.79
N PRO A 79 -9.82 -22.19 10.94
CA PRO A 79 -10.33 -22.31 12.31
C PRO A 79 -11.09 -21.07 12.83
N ALA A 80 -10.72 -19.86 12.43
CA ALA A 80 -11.22 -18.65 13.09
C ALA A 80 -11.26 -17.37 12.22
N VAL A 81 -11.03 -17.45 10.90
CA VAL A 81 -10.98 -16.27 10.01
C VAL A 81 -12.38 -15.73 9.79
N ARG A 82 -12.77 -14.68 10.51
CA ARG A 82 -14.08 -14.05 10.36
C ARG A 82 -14.08 -13.16 9.14
N PHE A 83 -15.20 -13.16 8.43
CA PHE A 83 -15.39 -12.30 7.27
C PHE A 83 -16.76 -11.64 7.26
N GLU A 84 -16.81 -10.48 6.62
CA GLU A 84 -18.04 -9.86 6.15
C GLU A 84 -18.02 -9.81 4.63
N LEU A 85 -19.17 -10.07 4.00
CA LEU A 85 -19.36 -10.04 2.57
C LEU A 85 -20.69 -9.35 2.26
N ARG A 86 -20.67 -8.32 1.42
CA ARG A 86 -21.87 -7.61 0.96
C ARG A 86 -22.14 -7.96 -0.50
N LEU A 87 -23.35 -8.46 -0.76
CA LEU A 87 -23.79 -8.95 -2.06
C LEU A 87 -24.94 -8.09 -2.59
N PRO A 88 -24.72 -7.13 -3.50
CA PRO A 88 -25.79 -6.29 -4.03
C PRO A 88 -26.93 -7.10 -4.65
N THR A 89 -28.17 -6.81 -4.29
CA THR A 89 -29.34 -7.56 -4.81
C THR A 89 -29.74 -7.11 -6.21
N THR A 90 -29.42 -5.86 -6.57
CA THR A 90 -29.93 -5.22 -7.78
C THR A 90 -28.89 -4.55 -8.68
N THR A 91 -27.63 -4.45 -8.27
CA THR A 91 -26.60 -3.70 -9.03
C THR A 91 -25.37 -4.52 -9.40
N TYR A 92 -25.23 -5.76 -8.89
CA TYR A 92 -24.04 -6.58 -9.10
C TYR A 92 -23.75 -6.86 -10.59
N THR A 93 -22.52 -6.63 -11.04
CA THR A 93 -22.10 -6.78 -12.46
C THR A 93 -21.17 -7.96 -12.69
N GLY A 94 -20.94 -8.80 -11.67
CA GLY A 94 -20.02 -9.93 -11.75
C GLY A 94 -18.61 -9.65 -11.23
N ARG A 95 -18.38 -8.53 -10.54
CA ARG A 95 -17.07 -8.15 -9.99
C ARG A 95 -16.98 -8.45 -8.50
N TYR A 96 -15.93 -9.13 -8.08
CA TYR A 96 -15.61 -9.33 -6.67
C TYR A 96 -14.46 -8.40 -6.26
N LEU A 97 -14.59 -7.72 -5.11
CA LEU A 97 -13.52 -6.93 -4.51
C LEU A 97 -13.32 -7.37 -3.06
N GLN A 98 -12.09 -7.71 -2.71
CA GLN A 98 -11.70 -7.95 -1.32
C GLN A 98 -10.81 -6.81 -0.84
N TYR A 99 -11.13 -6.27 0.33
CA TYR A 99 -10.29 -5.31 1.01
C TYR A 99 -9.33 -6.01 1.95
N GLY A 100 -8.06 -5.60 1.92
CA GLY A 100 -7.10 -5.94 2.97
C GLY A 100 -7.34 -5.13 4.24
N CYS A 101 -6.63 -5.47 5.31
CA CYS A 101 -6.77 -4.80 6.60
C CYS A 101 -5.52 -3.95 6.94
N GLY A 102 -5.38 -3.50 8.19
CA GLY A 102 -4.28 -2.63 8.62
C GLY A 102 -3.72 -3.04 9.98
N GLY A 103 -2.43 -2.80 10.20
CA GLY A 103 -1.75 -3.17 11.45
C GLY A 103 -1.73 -4.69 11.68
N PHE A 104 -1.98 -5.15 12.90
CA PHE A 104 -2.13 -6.56 13.27
C PHE A 104 -3.60 -7.01 13.29
N CYS A 105 -4.49 -6.43 12.47
CA CYS A 105 -5.94 -6.69 12.46
C CYS A 105 -6.32 -8.16 12.69
N GLY A 106 -7.37 -8.54 13.43
CA GLY A 106 -7.90 -8.03 14.70
C GLY A 106 -9.39 -7.68 14.70
N VAL A 107 -9.92 -7.23 13.56
CA VAL A 107 -11.27 -6.68 13.44
C VAL A 107 -11.76 -6.80 12.00
N VAL A 108 -13.03 -7.17 11.80
CA VAL A 108 -13.65 -7.07 10.47
C VAL A 108 -14.19 -5.65 10.32
N SER A 109 -13.52 -4.85 9.49
CA SER A 109 -14.06 -3.54 9.10
C SER A 109 -15.13 -3.76 8.03
N PRO A 110 -16.38 -3.30 8.23
CA PRO A 110 -17.42 -3.52 7.24
C PRO A 110 -17.03 -2.94 5.87
N PRO A 111 -16.94 -3.75 4.81
CA PRO A 111 -16.37 -3.31 3.54
C PRO A 111 -17.32 -2.32 2.85
N ALA A 112 -16.81 -1.15 2.46
CA ALA A 112 -17.56 -0.17 1.68
C ALA A 112 -17.74 -0.66 0.23
N PHE A 113 -18.82 -0.22 -0.43
CA PHE A 113 -18.90 -0.40 -1.88
C PHE A 113 -18.00 0.62 -2.57
N ALA A 114 -17.23 0.18 -3.56
CA ALA A 114 -16.46 1.09 -4.39
C ALA A 114 -17.40 2.04 -5.16
N ASP A 115 -17.10 3.34 -5.13
CA ASP A 115 -17.85 4.41 -5.79
C ASP A 115 -17.20 4.86 -7.12
N CYS A 116 -16.10 4.20 -7.51
CA CYS A 116 -15.27 4.58 -8.65
C CYS A 116 -15.87 4.22 -10.03
N LEU A 117 -17.01 3.51 -10.06
CA LEU A 117 -17.74 3.10 -11.25
C LEU A 117 -19.14 3.76 -11.34
N PRO A 118 -19.74 3.87 -12.55
CA PRO A 118 -20.97 4.64 -12.77
C PRO A 118 -22.18 4.20 -11.93
N HIS A 119 -22.17 2.96 -11.43
CA HIS A 119 -23.20 2.43 -10.55
C HIS A 119 -22.53 2.01 -9.23
N GLY A 120 -22.85 2.72 -8.14
CA GLY A 120 -22.49 2.24 -6.80
C GLY A 120 -23.07 0.84 -6.61
N GLY A 121 -22.26 -0.09 -6.08
CA GLY A 121 -22.70 -1.48 -5.90
C GLY A 121 -22.47 -2.42 -7.08
N ASP A 122 -21.53 -2.11 -7.98
CA ASP A 122 -21.13 -3.01 -9.07
C ASP A 122 -20.40 -4.27 -8.55
N PHE A 123 -19.82 -4.18 -7.36
CA PHE A 123 -19.03 -5.22 -6.74
C PHE A 123 -19.78 -5.97 -5.63
N ALA A 124 -19.55 -7.27 -5.55
CA ALA A 124 -19.61 -7.96 -4.26
C ALA A 124 -18.32 -7.61 -3.49
N VAL A 125 -18.44 -7.13 -2.25
CA VAL A 125 -17.29 -6.64 -1.45
C VAL A 125 -17.08 -7.46 -0.19
N ALA A 126 -15.84 -7.80 0.15
CA ALA A 126 -15.50 -8.57 1.35
C ALA A 126 -14.35 -7.96 2.16
N ALA A 127 -14.34 -8.25 3.46
CA ALA A 127 -13.24 -7.95 4.39
C ALA A 127 -13.12 -9.07 5.44
N THR A 128 -11.97 -9.11 6.12
CA THR A 128 -11.59 -10.16 7.09
C THR A 128 -10.92 -9.55 8.31
N ASP A 129 -10.97 -10.26 9.45
CA ASP A 129 -10.22 -9.93 10.68
C ASP A 129 -8.88 -10.67 10.79
N ASP A 130 -8.51 -11.40 9.74
CA ASP A 130 -7.26 -12.12 9.67
C ASP A 130 -7.05 -13.19 10.75
N GLY A 131 -8.15 -13.80 11.21
CA GLY A 131 -8.12 -15.04 11.99
C GLY A 131 -8.08 -14.85 13.49
N HIS A 132 -8.29 -13.62 13.98
CA HIS A 132 -8.28 -13.34 15.40
C HIS A 132 -9.00 -12.03 15.76
N VAL A 133 -9.27 -11.86 17.05
CA VAL A 133 -9.92 -10.65 17.59
C VAL A 133 -8.89 -9.88 18.42
N GLY A 134 -8.64 -8.62 18.06
CA GLY A 134 -7.82 -7.71 18.85
C GLY A 134 -8.56 -7.28 20.13
N LYS A 135 -7.81 -6.86 21.15
CA LYS A 135 -8.38 -6.35 22.41
C LYS A 135 -9.33 -5.17 22.22
N THR A 136 -9.06 -4.31 21.24
CA THR A 136 -9.89 -3.13 20.95
C THR A 136 -10.17 -3.06 19.46
N PRO A 137 -11.42 -2.82 19.01
CA PRO A 137 -11.74 -2.70 17.59
C PRO A 137 -11.09 -1.50 16.89
N ALA A 138 -10.69 -0.47 17.65
CA ALA A 138 -10.22 0.80 17.11
C ALA A 138 -8.71 0.89 16.92
N ILE A 139 -7.93 0.06 17.63
CA ILE A 139 -6.47 0.10 17.58
C ILE A 139 -5.96 -1.27 17.13
N VAL A 140 -5.35 -1.30 15.95
CA VAL A 140 -4.86 -2.50 15.27
C VAL A 140 -3.37 -2.77 15.58
N ASP A 141 -2.95 -2.58 16.84
CA ASP A 141 -1.57 -2.74 17.30
C ASP A 141 -1.39 -3.87 18.33
N ASP A 142 -2.45 -4.57 18.70
CA ASP A 142 -2.40 -5.68 19.65
C ASP A 142 -1.84 -6.94 18.98
N GLY A 143 -0.66 -7.38 19.40
CA GLY A 143 -0.04 -8.63 18.94
C GLY A 143 -0.28 -9.82 19.87
N SER A 144 -0.92 -9.62 21.02
CA SER A 144 -0.94 -10.61 22.09
C SER A 144 -1.74 -11.88 21.78
N TRP A 145 -2.69 -11.81 20.85
CA TRP A 145 -3.42 -12.97 20.31
C TRP A 145 -2.45 -14.03 19.75
N GLY A 146 -1.30 -13.59 19.21
CA GLY A 146 -0.31 -14.47 18.62
C GLY A 146 0.68 -15.06 19.62
N ALA A 147 0.65 -14.66 20.90
CA ALA A 147 1.69 -15.01 21.87
C ALA A 147 1.97 -16.51 21.95
N ASN A 148 0.90 -17.34 21.92
CA ASN A 148 0.97 -18.80 22.01
C ASN A 148 0.10 -19.52 20.96
N ASP A 149 -0.41 -18.81 19.97
CA ASP A 149 -1.30 -19.38 18.95
C ASP A 149 -0.63 -19.37 17.57
N GLN A 150 -0.14 -20.53 17.16
CA GLN A 150 0.52 -20.66 15.87
C GLN A 150 -0.47 -20.64 14.69
N ALA A 151 -1.72 -21.06 14.90
CA ALA A 151 -2.75 -21.10 13.87
C ALA A 151 -3.22 -19.67 13.55
N ALA A 152 -3.49 -18.86 14.57
CA ALA A 152 -3.82 -17.45 14.40
C ALA A 152 -2.69 -16.69 13.69
N ARG A 153 -1.41 -16.98 14.03
CA ARG A 153 -0.28 -16.41 13.29
C ARG A 153 -0.28 -16.84 11.82
N ASN A 154 -0.57 -18.11 11.52
CA ASN A 154 -0.66 -18.57 10.12
C ASN A 154 -1.77 -17.83 9.36
N ASP A 155 -2.92 -17.58 10.01
CA ASP A 155 -4.03 -16.82 9.43
C ASP A 155 -3.59 -15.44 8.98
N PHE A 156 -3.17 -14.62 9.93
CA PHE A 156 -2.73 -13.24 9.70
C PHE A 156 -1.57 -13.16 8.70
N GLU A 157 -0.58 -14.03 8.84
CA GLU A 157 0.64 -13.88 8.08
C GLU A 157 0.49 -14.27 6.60
N TYR A 158 -0.38 -15.23 6.26
CA TYR A 158 -0.49 -15.69 4.87
C TYR A 158 -1.76 -16.45 4.46
N ARG A 159 -2.67 -16.82 5.37
CA ARG A 159 -3.81 -17.69 5.01
C ARG A 159 -5.12 -16.93 4.87
N ALA A 160 -5.43 -16.00 5.76
CA ALA A 160 -6.74 -15.37 5.86
C ALA A 160 -7.24 -14.72 4.56
N PRO A 161 -6.49 -13.82 3.89
CA PRO A 161 -6.99 -13.18 2.67
C PRO A 161 -7.26 -14.19 1.55
N HIS A 162 -6.46 -15.26 1.45
CA HIS A 162 -6.66 -16.33 0.48
C HIS A 162 -7.95 -17.12 0.73
N VAL A 163 -8.13 -17.60 1.96
CA VAL A 163 -9.27 -18.47 2.26
C VAL A 163 -10.60 -17.70 2.22
N VAL A 164 -10.59 -16.41 2.54
CA VAL A 164 -11.76 -15.52 2.39
C VAL A 164 -12.08 -15.26 0.93
N SER A 165 -11.08 -15.14 0.03
CA SER A 165 -11.30 -15.08 -1.41
C SER A 165 -12.02 -16.33 -1.92
N ARG A 166 -11.59 -17.51 -1.46
CA ARG A 166 -12.21 -18.80 -1.83
C ARG A 166 -13.64 -18.93 -1.28
N ALA A 167 -13.84 -18.60 -0.02
CA ALA A 167 -15.15 -18.59 0.63
C ALA A 167 -16.13 -17.65 -0.09
N SER A 168 -15.71 -16.41 -0.32
CA SER A 168 -16.52 -15.39 -0.97
C SER A 168 -16.93 -15.80 -2.38
N LYS A 169 -16.01 -16.35 -3.19
CA LYS A 169 -16.33 -16.85 -4.53
C LYS A 169 -17.36 -17.98 -4.52
N ALA A 170 -17.29 -18.89 -3.56
CA ALA A 170 -18.26 -19.97 -3.42
C ALA A 170 -19.64 -19.43 -2.99
N ILE A 171 -19.68 -18.46 -2.09
CA ILE A 171 -20.91 -17.80 -1.64
C ILE A 171 -21.53 -16.99 -2.79
N ILE A 172 -20.73 -16.21 -3.54
CA ILE A 172 -21.16 -15.47 -4.73
C ILE A 172 -21.75 -16.43 -5.77
N GLN A 173 -21.08 -17.56 -6.03
CA GLN A 173 -21.59 -18.56 -6.96
C GLN A 173 -22.93 -19.15 -6.50
N ALA A 174 -23.09 -19.42 -5.21
CA ALA A 174 -24.36 -19.89 -4.67
C ALA A 174 -25.47 -18.83 -4.75
N PHE A 175 -25.14 -17.56 -4.50
CA PHE A 175 -26.12 -16.48 -4.46
C PHE A 175 -26.60 -16.04 -5.85
N TYR A 176 -25.67 -15.90 -6.81
CA TYR A 176 -25.95 -15.40 -8.16
C TYR A 176 -26.00 -16.48 -9.24
N GLY A 177 -25.73 -17.75 -8.88
CA GLY A 177 -25.71 -18.88 -9.82
C GLY A 177 -24.45 -18.98 -10.69
N ALA A 178 -23.50 -18.05 -10.55
CA ALA A 178 -22.23 -18.04 -11.27
C ALA A 178 -21.11 -17.41 -10.41
N PRO A 179 -19.86 -17.88 -10.54
CA PRO A 179 -18.71 -17.25 -9.86
C PRO A 179 -18.47 -15.82 -10.40
N PRO A 180 -17.67 -14.99 -9.70
CA PRO A 180 -17.26 -13.69 -10.23
C PRO A 180 -16.61 -13.83 -11.61
N ARG A 181 -16.91 -12.90 -12.52
CA ARG A 181 -16.24 -12.77 -13.82
C ARG A 181 -14.82 -12.20 -13.65
N LYS A 182 -14.66 -11.28 -12.71
CA LYS A 182 -13.39 -10.64 -12.35
C LYS A 182 -13.29 -10.47 -10.84
N SER A 183 -12.08 -10.67 -10.31
CA SER A 183 -11.77 -10.53 -8.89
C SER A 183 -10.66 -9.51 -8.68
N TYR A 184 -10.86 -8.62 -7.72
CA TYR A 184 -9.95 -7.54 -7.36
C TYR A 184 -9.59 -7.60 -5.88
N PHE A 185 -8.37 -7.18 -5.57
CA PHE A 185 -7.95 -6.94 -4.20
C PHE A 185 -7.47 -5.49 -4.08
N SER A 186 -7.83 -4.82 -2.99
CA SER A 186 -7.41 -3.44 -2.71
C SER A 186 -7.02 -3.32 -1.25
N GLY A 187 -5.82 -2.81 -0.97
CA GLY A 187 -5.39 -2.62 0.40
C GLY A 187 -4.20 -1.67 0.49
N CYS A 188 -4.07 -1.02 1.65
CA CYS A 188 -2.93 -0.19 1.97
C CYS A 188 -2.28 -0.63 3.29
N SER A 189 -0.98 -0.40 3.49
CA SER A 189 -0.26 -0.83 4.69
C SER A 189 -0.14 -2.36 4.79
N ASP A 190 -0.72 -2.98 5.81
CA ASP A 190 -0.85 -4.44 5.90
C ASP A 190 -1.64 -5.01 4.73
N GLY A 191 -2.73 -4.36 4.33
CA GLY A 191 -3.47 -4.72 3.12
C GLY A 191 -2.61 -4.62 1.86
N GLY A 192 -1.66 -3.67 1.79
CA GLY A 192 -0.70 -3.62 0.69
C GLY A 192 0.27 -4.82 0.71
N ARG A 193 0.69 -5.26 1.90
CA ARG A 193 1.45 -6.51 2.09
C ARG A 193 0.62 -7.73 1.68
N GLU A 194 -0.64 -7.83 2.12
CA GLU A 194 -1.56 -8.92 1.75
C GLU A 194 -1.74 -8.98 0.24
N GLY A 195 -1.94 -7.84 -0.43
CA GLY A 195 -2.06 -7.76 -1.88
C GLY A 195 -0.82 -8.31 -2.59
N LEU A 196 0.37 -7.87 -2.18
CA LEU A 196 1.62 -8.45 -2.70
C LEU A 196 1.72 -9.95 -2.40
N LEU A 197 1.39 -10.37 -1.17
CA LEU A 197 1.40 -11.77 -0.76
C LEU A 197 0.49 -12.64 -1.63
N LEU A 198 -0.72 -12.19 -1.93
CA LEU A 198 -1.66 -12.85 -2.83
C LEU A 198 -1.08 -12.96 -4.25
N ALA A 199 -0.45 -11.90 -4.76
CA ALA A 199 0.19 -11.91 -6.08
C ALA A 199 1.31 -12.96 -6.17
N GLN A 200 2.11 -13.15 -5.13
CA GLN A 200 3.23 -14.12 -5.14
C GLN A 200 2.81 -15.55 -4.79
N ARG A 201 1.84 -15.76 -3.88
CA ARG A 201 1.54 -17.08 -3.29
C ARG A 201 0.23 -17.69 -3.78
N TYR A 202 -0.78 -16.86 -4.07
CA TYR A 202 -2.11 -17.30 -4.51
C TYR A 202 -2.50 -16.59 -5.79
N PRO A 203 -1.70 -16.74 -6.84
CA PRO A 203 -1.72 -15.79 -7.93
C PRO A 203 -3.02 -15.91 -8.76
N ALA A 204 -3.83 -16.96 -8.54
CA ALA A 204 -5.14 -17.18 -9.16
C ALA A 204 -6.32 -16.55 -8.41
N ASP A 205 -6.09 -15.93 -7.25
CA ASP A 205 -7.16 -15.36 -6.47
C ASP A 205 -7.71 -14.06 -7.06
N PHE A 206 -6.88 -13.27 -7.73
CA PHE A 206 -7.28 -11.95 -8.21
C PHE A 206 -6.74 -11.68 -9.62
N ASP A 207 -7.55 -11.04 -10.45
CA ASP A 207 -7.17 -10.53 -11.77
C ASP A 207 -6.44 -9.19 -11.64
N GLY A 208 -6.81 -8.38 -10.66
CA GLY A 208 -6.21 -7.07 -10.38
C GLY A 208 -5.93 -6.89 -8.89
N ILE A 209 -4.77 -6.33 -8.55
CA ILE A 209 -4.36 -6.04 -7.17
C ILE A 209 -3.91 -4.57 -7.11
N ASP A 210 -4.56 -3.80 -6.24
CA ASP A 210 -4.10 -2.49 -5.79
C ASP A 210 -3.44 -2.62 -4.41
N ALA A 211 -2.15 -2.29 -4.35
CA ALA A 211 -1.32 -2.40 -3.15
C ALA A 211 -0.68 -1.04 -2.82
N GLY A 212 -1.33 -0.31 -1.93
CA GLY A 212 -0.87 0.96 -1.37
C GLY A 212 0.11 0.79 -0.21
N ALA A 213 1.12 1.64 -0.15
CA ALA A 213 2.13 1.70 0.92
C ALA A 213 2.45 0.33 1.55
N PRO A 214 2.89 -0.67 0.77
CA PRO A 214 2.85 -2.05 1.24
C PRO A 214 3.84 -2.30 2.37
N ALA A 215 3.39 -2.89 3.48
CA ALA A 215 4.22 -3.35 4.60
C ALA A 215 4.99 -4.66 4.29
N HIS A 216 5.43 -4.82 3.04
CA HIS A 216 5.96 -6.06 2.49
C HIS A 216 7.28 -6.53 3.11
N TYR A 217 8.07 -5.62 3.68
CA TYR A 217 9.24 -5.93 4.52
C TYR A 217 8.80 -6.06 5.98
N TRP A 218 7.82 -6.92 6.24
CA TRP A 218 7.10 -6.96 7.51
C TRP A 218 8.00 -7.08 8.74
N SER A 219 8.88 -8.08 8.78
CA SER A 219 9.71 -8.29 9.96
C SER A 219 10.80 -7.23 10.16
N PRO A 220 11.50 -6.74 9.10
CA PRO A 220 12.37 -5.59 9.26
C PRO A 220 11.62 -4.30 9.62
N LEU A 221 10.43 -4.08 9.06
CA LEU A 221 9.62 -2.89 9.34
C LEU A 221 9.27 -2.81 10.82
N LEU A 222 8.65 -3.87 11.36
CA LEU A 222 8.13 -3.83 12.72
C LEU A 222 9.19 -4.10 13.78
N GLY A 223 10.11 -5.03 13.52
CA GLY A 223 11.16 -5.37 14.48
C GLY A 223 12.32 -4.37 14.51
N VAL A 224 12.73 -3.84 13.36
CA VAL A 224 13.89 -2.94 13.26
C VAL A 224 13.46 -1.49 13.14
N TYR A 225 12.67 -1.15 12.13
CA TYR A 225 12.39 0.25 11.79
C TYR A 225 11.51 0.94 12.83
N GLN A 226 10.38 0.34 13.23
CA GLN A 226 9.53 0.94 14.27
C GLN A 226 10.28 1.02 15.62
N THR A 227 11.14 0.04 15.95
CA THR A 227 12.03 0.09 17.12
C THR A 227 13.05 1.23 17.03
N TRP A 228 13.59 1.50 15.84
CA TRP A 228 14.47 2.64 15.59
C TRP A 228 13.75 3.95 15.84
N LEU A 229 12.55 4.14 15.29
CA LEU A 229 11.74 5.35 15.51
C LEU A 229 11.47 5.57 17.01
N ALA A 230 11.07 4.52 17.72
CA ALA A 230 10.81 4.58 19.16
C ALA A 230 12.06 5.00 19.96
N ARG A 231 13.24 4.46 19.63
CA ARG A 231 14.49 4.76 20.35
C ARG A 231 15.14 6.08 19.92
N ALA A 232 14.96 6.50 18.67
CA ALA A 232 15.54 7.73 18.15
C ALA A 232 15.04 8.97 18.89
N ASN A 233 13.77 8.97 19.32
CA ASN A 233 13.14 10.07 20.04
C ASN A 233 13.04 9.88 21.57
N SER A 234 13.67 8.85 22.15
CA SER A 234 13.59 8.59 23.60
C SER A 234 14.81 9.13 24.36
N ALA A 235 14.57 9.88 25.43
CA ALA A 235 15.58 10.22 26.44
C ALA A 235 15.85 9.03 27.37
N ALA A 236 16.85 9.18 28.26
CA ALA A 236 17.24 8.12 29.20
C ALA A 236 16.14 7.73 30.20
N ASP A 237 15.23 8.66 30.52
CA ASP A 237 14.06 8.45 31.37
C ASP A 237 12.80 8.01 30.58
N GLY A 238 12.94 7.80 29.27
CA GLY A 238 11.85 7.41 28.37
C GLY A 238 10.98 8.57 27.86
N SER A 239 11.24 9.81 28.29
CA SER A 239 10.52 10.98 27.78
C SER A 239 10.90 11.32 26.33
N PRO A 240 9.98 11.92 25.55
CA PRO A 240 10.28 12.32 24.17
C PRO A 240 11.25 13.54 24.14
N ILE A 241 12.30 13.46 23.34
CA ILE A 241 13.28 14.56 23.17
C ILE A 241 12.72 15.65 22.24
N LEU A 242 12.14 15.23 21.10
CA LEU A 242 11.42 16.06 20.15
C LEU A 242 9.92 15.93 20.41
N THR A 243 9.24 17.07 20.54
CA THR A 243 7.79 17.16 20.81
C THR A 243 7.04 17.70 19.60
N ALA A 244 5.72 17.44 19.55
CA ALA A 244 4.87 17.83 18.43
C ALA A 244 4.89 19.35 18.17
N ALA A 245 5.09 20.17 19.20
CA ALA A 245 5.19 21.62 19.09
C ALA A 245 6.35 22.11 18.20
N LYS A 246 7.36 21.26 17.97
CA LYS A 246 8.52 21.58 17.12
C LYS A 246 8.33 21.23 15.65
N LEU A 247 7.33 20.41 15.33
CA LEU A 247 7.11 19.93 13.97
C LEU A 247 6.77 21.06 12.97
N PRO A 248 5.95 22.08 13.32
CA PRO A 248 5.65 23.16 12.38
C PRO A 248 6.88 23.97 11.96
N VAL A 249 7.77 24.33 12.90
CA VAL A 249 8.98 25.10 12.54
C VAL A 249 9.95 24.28 11.70
N LEU A 250 10.07 22.98 11.99
CA LEU A 250 10.88 22.06 11.20
C LEU A 250 10.33 21.92 9.77
N HIS A 251 9.04 21.62 9.63
CA HIS A 251 8.39 21.45 8.33
C HIS A 251 8.49 22.72 7.47
N ASN A 252 8.24 23.89 8.06
CA ASN A 252 8.35 25.16 7.34
C ASN A 252 9.77 25.42 6.84
N ALA A 253 10.80 25.03 7.60
CA ALA A 253 12.19 25.18 7.18
C ALA A 253 12.55 24.23 6.03
N VAL A 254 12.02 22.99 6.06
CA VAL A 254 12.15 22.02 4.97
C VAL A 254 11.53 22.55 3.69
N LEU A 255 10.27 23.02 3.74
CA LEU A 255 9.61 23.60 2.57
C LEU A 255 10.36 24.83 2.05
N ALA A 256 10.80 25.73 2.94
CA ALA A 256 11.57 26.91 2.54
C ALA A 256 12.88 26.57 1.82
N ALA A 257 13.52 25.46 2.18
CA ALA A 257 14.74 24.98 1.55
C ALA A 257 14.49 24.25 0.23
N CYS A 258 13.40 23.48 0.13
CA CYS A 258 13.30 22.40 -0.84
C CYS A 258 12.08 22.44 -1.77
N ASP A 259 11.05 23.24 -1.48
CA ASP A 259 9.83 23.35 -2.32
C ASP A 259 10.18 23.61 -3.80
N LYS A 260 11.11 24.55 -4.04
CA LYS A 260 11.56 24.92 -5.39
C LYS A 260 12.40 23.88 -6.14
N ALA A 261 12.71 22.73 -5.54
CA ALA A 261 13.63 21.75 -6.12
C ALA A 261 13.10 21.11 -7.42
N ASP A 262 11.78 21.06 -7.61
CA ASP A 262 11.14 20.57 -8.83
C ASP A 262 10.89 21.68 -9.89
N GLY A 263 11.23 22.92 -9.57
CA GLY A 263 11.03 24.10 -10.41
C GLY A 263 9.72 24.85 -10.15
N LEU A 264 8.94 24.45 -9.15
CA LEU A 264 7.68 25.07 -8.74
C LEU A 264 7.74 25.46 -7.26
N ALA A 265 7.08 26.56 -6.89
CA ALA A 265 6.93 26.95 -5.48
C ALA A 265 5.44 26.88 -5.14
N ASP A 266 4.97 25.71 -4.73
CA ASP A 266 3.55 25.44 -4.50
C ASP A 266 3.27 24.74 -3.14
N GLY A 267 4.26 24.72 -2.25
CA GLY A 267 4.17 24.15 -0.90
C GLY A 267 4.22 22.62 -0.89
N GLN A 268 4.81 22.01 -1.91
CA GLN A 268 4.85 20.57 -2.12
C GLN A 268 6.25 20.09 -2.53
N LEU A 269 6.61 18.88 -2.12
CA LEU A 269 7.81 18.21 -2.58
C LEU A 269 7.40 17.06 -3.50
N ASP A 270 7.56 17.23 -4.82
CA ASP A 270 7.20 16.19 -5.79
C ASP A 270 8.11 14.94 -5.69
N ASP A 271 9.38 15.13 -5.32
CA ASP A 271 10.32 14.06 -4.95
C ASP A 271 11.23 14.56 -3.80
N PRO A 272 10.95 14.21 -2.54
CA PRO A 272 11.68 14.73 -1.38
C PRO A 272 13.13 14.23 -1.31
N ARG A 273 13.55 13.27 -2.14
CA ARG A 273 14.95 12.82 -2.21
C ARG A 273 15.88 13.86 -2.82
N ALA A 274 15.33 14.85 -3.52
CA ALA A 274 16.09 15.98 -4.05
C ALA A 274 16.39 17.05 -2.98
N CYS A 275 15.78 16.95 -1.79
CA CYS A 275 15.96 17.90 -0.70
C CYS A 275 17.25 17.59 0.08
N ASP A 276 18.13 18.58 0.22
CA ASP A 276 19.40 18.51 0.96
C ASP A 276 19.36 19.29 2.29
N PHE A 277 18.16 19.58 2.79
CA PHE A 277 17.95 20.29 4.05
C PHE A 277 18.68 19.62 5.22
N ASP A 278 19.44 20.42 5.98
CA ASP A 278 20.07 20.01 7.23
C ASP A 278 19.41 20.72 8.43
N PRO A 279 18.81 19.98 9.40
CA PRO A 279 18.19 20.57 10.58
C PRO A 279 19.15 21.34 11.50
N VAL A 280 20.48 21.23 11.31
CA VAL A 280 21.45 22.09 12.01
C VAL A 280 21.18 23.57 11.77
N THR A 281 20.61 23.93 10.62
CA THR A 281 20.20 25.30 10.29
C THR A 281 19.14 25.87 11.25
N LEU A 282 18.42 25.00 11.98
CA LEU A 282 17.43 25.38 13.00
C LEU A 282 17.97 25.36 14.43
N THR A 283 19.27 25.16 14.65
CA THR A 283 19.83 25.05 16.00
C THR A 283 19.58 26.33 16.82
N CYS A 284 19.05 26.18 18.03
CA CYS A 284 18.86 27.29 18.96
C CYS A 284 20.20 27.97 19.30
N ALA A 285 20.27 29.29 19.16
CA ALA A 285 21.44 30.08 19.57
C ALA A 285 21.59 30.21 21.11
N GLY A 286 20.53 29.90 21.86
CA GLY A 286 20.47 29.99 23.31
C GLY A 286 19.56 28.91 23.90
N ALA A 287 18.70 29.30 24.85
CA ALA A 287 17.72 28.40 25.44
C ALA A 287 16.74 27.84 24.40
N ASP A 288 16.08 26.74 24.76
CA ASP A 288 15.03 26.15 23.93
C ASP A 288 13.88 27.16 23.70
N ALA A 289 13.48 27.35 22.44
CA ALA A 289 12.43 28.28 22.04
C ALA A 289 11.55 27.68 20.93
N PRO A 290 10.28 28.08 20.79
CA PRO A 290 9.37 27.50 19.78
C PRO A 290 9.87 27.56 18.34
N SER A 291 10.75 28.52 18.00
CA SER A 291 11.24 28.79 16.66
C SER A 291 12.57 28.11 16.30
N CYS A 292 13.09 27.20 17.14
CA CYS A 292 14.36 26.53 16.91
C CYS A 292 14.37 25.11 17.50
N LEU A 293 15.41 24.33 17.19
CA LEU A 293 15.65 23.01 17.73
C LEU A 293 16.90 23.03 18.63
N THR A 294 16.82 22.45 19.82
CA THR A 294 18.02 22.20 20.64
C THR A 294 18.95 21.22 19.93
N PRO A 295 20.25 21.18 20.26
CA PRO A 295 21.16 20.19 19.67
C PRO A 295 20.70 18.73 19.82
N ALA A 296 20.03 18.41 20.94
CA ALA A 296 19.44 17.09 21.15
C ALA A 296 18.27 16.83 20.18
N GLN A 297 17.40 17.82 19.97
CA GLN A 297 16.29 17.73 19.00
C GLN A 297 16.80 17.62 17.56
N VAL A 298 17.84 18.38 17.17
CA VAL A 298 18.50 18.25 15.85
C VAL A 298 19.00 16.83 15.63
N ASN A 299 19.66 16.24 16.64
CA ASN A 299 20.14 14.85 16.56
C ASN A 299 19.00 13.83 16.43
N VAL A 300 17.83 14.07 17.04
CA VAL A 300 16.64 13.23 16.79
C VAL A 300 16.22 13.32 15.34
N VAL A 301 16.10 14.54 14.78
CA VAL A 301 15.70 14.74 13.38
C VAL A 301 16.67 14.06 12.42
N HIS A 302 17.98 14.21 12.62
CA HIS A 302 18.99 13.48 11.83
C HIS A 302 18.79 11.95 11.89
N LYS A 303 18.53 11.40 13.08
CA LYS A 303 18.27 9.95 13.23
C LYS A 303 16.98 9.51 12.56
N LEU A 304 15.93 10.33 12.58
CA LEU A 304 14.65 10.00 11.94
C LEU A 304 14.78 10.01 10.40
N TYR A 305 15.50 10.97 9.83
CA TYR A 305 15.79 10.98 8.38
C TYR A 305 16.77 9.88 7.96
N ALA A 306 17.66 9.43 8.84
CA ALA A 306 18.59 8.35 8.54
C ALA A 306 17.92 6.95 8.62
N PRO A 307 18.29 6.00 7.74
CA PRO A 307 17.91 4.60 7.92
C PRO A 307 18.61 3.98 9.14
N PRO A 308 18.00 2.97 9.80
CA PRO A 308 18.66 2.20 10.84
C PRO A 308 19.89 1.45 10.30
N THR A 309 21.03 1.58 10.98
CA THR A 309 22.29 0.89 10.62
C THR A 309 22.88 0.11 11.79
N ASP A 310 23.71 -0.88 11.48
CA ASP A 310 24.62 -1.47 12.47
C ASP A 310 25.91 -0.65 12.64
N ASP A 311 26.78 -1.09 13.55
CA ASP A 311 28.08 -0.47 13.88
C ASP A 311 29.09 -0.51 12.73
N ARG A 312 28.82 -1.29 11.69
CA ARG A 312 29.66 -1.41 10.48
C ARG A 312 29.08 -0.61 9.31
N GLY A 313 27.98 0.12 9.51
CA GLY A 313 27.31 0.88 8.47
C GLY A 313 26.41 0.03 7.56
N THR A 314 26.12 -1.23 7.92
CA THR A 314 25.15 -2.04 7.17
C THR A 314 23.75 -1.50 7.43
N LEU A 315 23.01 -1.16 6.38
CA LEU A 315 21.60 -0.81 6.51
C LEU A 315 20.78 -2.02 7.02
N LEU A 316 20.00 -1.83 8.07
CA LEU A 316 19.10 -2.86 8.64
C LEU A 316 17.66 -2.68 8.15
N TYR A 317 17.35 -1.52 7.56
CA TYR A 317 16.12 -1.22 6.82
C TYR A 317 16.47 -0.25 5.67
N PRO A 318 15.80 -0.30 4.50
CA PRO A 318 16.22 0.44 3.29
C PRO A 318 16.10 1.97 3.34
N GLY A 319 15.38 2.56 4.29
CA GLY A 319 15.14 4.01 4.31
C GLY A 319 14.81 4.58 5.69
N GLY A 320 14.94 5.90 5.81
CA GLY A 320 14.47 6.72 6.91
C GLY A 320 13.22 7.52 6.53
N GLN A 321 12.81 8.44 7.41
CA GLN A 321 11.79 9.43 7.10
C GLN A 321 12.27 10.37 5.98
N LEU A 322 11.35 10.94 5.21
CA LEU A 322 11.69 11.84 4.11
C LEU A 322 11.30 13.28 4.45
N PRO A 323 12.09 14.28 4.00
CA PRO A 323 11.72 15.68 4.14
C PRO A 323 10.28 15.96 3.65
N GLY A 324 9.54 16.74 4.43
CA GLY A 324 8.13 17.08 4.21
C GLY A 324 7.16 16.23 5.03
N SER A 325 7.60 15.11 5.62
CA SER A 325 6.73 14.22 6.40
C SER A 325 6.52 14.70 7.84
N GLU A 326 7.17 15.78 8.28
CA GLU A 326 7.40 16.04 9.70
C GLU A 326 6.10 16.27 10.48
N LEU A 327 5.11 16.92 9.87
CA LEU A 327 3.81 17.13 10.52
C LEU A 327 3.10 15.81 10.84
N SER A 328 3.29 14.78 10.01
CA SER A 328 2.69 13.46 10.20
C SER A 328 3.39 12.61 11.27
N TRP A 329 4.54 13.07 11.80
CA TRP A 329 5.23 12.38 12.90
C TRP A 329 4.45 12.45 14.21
N ALA A 330 3.56 13.45 14.36
CA ALA A 330 2.64 13.55 15.48
C ALA A 330 1.70 12.33 15.52
N GLY A 331 1.60 11.70 16.69
CA GLY A 331 0.78 10.51 16.94
C GLY A 331 1.44 9.20 16.51
N TRP A 332 2.22 9.19 15.41
CA TRP A 332 2.93 7.99 14.96
C TRP A 332 4.27 7.79 15.68
N ILE A 333 5.17 8.77 15.57
CA ILE A 333 6.53 8.73 16.12
C ILE A 333 6.59 9.50 17.43
N ILE A 334 5.91 10.64 17.47
CA ILE A 334 5.92 11.58 18.58
C ILE A 334 4.57 11.48 19.30
N PRO A 335 4.55 11.16 20.60
CA PRO A 335 3.29 11.09 21.34
C PRO A 335 2.62 12.45 21.42
N THR A 336 1.29 12.48 21.41
CA THR A 336 0.50 13.70 21.56
C THR A 336 -0.59 13.52 22.62
N PRO A 337 -1.17 14.63 23.14
CA PRO A 337 -2.31 14.52 24.04
C PRO A 337 -3.50 13.79 23.41
N GLU A 338 -3.73 13.96 22.11
CA GLU A 338 -4.84 13.35 21.36
C GLU A 338 -4.72 11.82 21.29
N THR A 339 -3.49 11.29 21.26
CA THR A 339 -3.22 9.85 21.35
C THR A 339 -3.11 9.34 22.79
N GLY A 340 -3.44 10.16 23.79
CA GLY A 340 -3.30 9.79 25.21
C GLY A 340 -1.84 9.67 25.66
N GLY A 341 -0.91 10.35 24.98
CA GLY A 341 0.52 10.31 25.28
C GLY A 341 1.24 9.09 24.70
N PHE A 342 0.60 8.34 23.81
CA PHE A 342 1.15 7.17 23.16
C PHE A 342 1.64 7.46 21.72
N ALA A 343 2.68 6.76 21.23
CA ALA A 343 3.23 6.88 19.88
C ALA A 343 3.12 5.56 19.10
N PHE A 344 2.32 5.51 18.04
CA PHE A 344 1.92 4.29 17.33
C PHE A 344 3.07 3.35 16.96
N ALA A 345 4.17 3.89 16.43
CA ALA A 345 5.40 3.15 16.12
C ALA A 345 5.91 2.33 17.31
N ARG A 346 5.86 2.90 18.52
CA ARG A 346 6.34 2.25 19.74
C ARG A 346 5.49 1.03 20.09
N ASN A 347 4.15 1.09 20.04
CA ASN A 347 3.35 -0.11 20.36
C ASN A 347 3.48 -1.17 19.29
N LEU A 348 3.55 -0.79 18.00
CA LEU A 348 3.78 -1.78 16.93
C LEU A 348 5.09 -2.54 17.17
N ALA A 349 6.18 -1.83 17.46
CA ALA A 349 7.45 -2.44 17.79
C ALA A 349 7.37 -3.32 19.05
N ASP A 350 6.79 -2.82 20.13
CA ASP A 350 6.71 -3.57 21.40
C ASP A 350 5.87 -4.84 21.27
N ASN A 351 4.68 -4.76 20.64
CA ASN A 351 3.82 -5.91 20.40
C ASN A 351 4.45 -6.91 19.43
N TYR A 352 5.07 -6.42 18.35
CA TYR A 352 5.75 -7.30 17.41
C TYR A 352 6.88 -8.06 18.10
N LEU A 353 7.79 -7.36 18.77
CA LEU A 353 8.94 -7.97 19.42
C LEU A 353 8.51 -8.97 20.52
N ARG A 354 7.47 -8.65 21.31
CA ARG A 354 7.01 -9.55 22.39
C ARG A 354 6.26 -10.77 21.89
N TYR A 355 5.44 -10.62 20.85
CA TYR A 355 4.42 -11.62 20.55
C TYR A 355 4.50 -12.22 19.15
N LEU A 356 5.11 -11.56 18.16
CA LEU A 356 5.00 -11.98 16.76
C LEU A 356 6.35 -12.17 16.05
N GLY A 357 7.40 -11.46 16.46
CA GLY A 357 8.68 -11.42 15.75
C GLY A 357 9.62 -12.60 16.00
N TYR A 358 9.36 -13.42 17.01
CA TYR A 358 10.18 -14.57 17.39
C TYR A 358 9.35 -15.85 17.46
N PRO A 359 9.99 -17.04 17.31
CA PRO A 359 9.31 -18.31 17.50
C PRO A 359 8.64 -18.38 18.89
N ILE A 360 7.46 -19.01 18.97
CA ILE A 360 6.74 -19.20 20.23
C ILE A 360 7.67 -19.89 21.25
N GLY A 361 7.78 -19.30 22.44
CA GLY A 361 8.63 -19.80 23.53
C GLY A 361 10.13 -19.47 23.40
N ALA A 362 10.58 -18.85 22.32
CA ALA A 362 11.97 -18.40 22.19
C ALA A 362 12.20 -17.08 22.95
N PRO A 363 13.46 -16.79 23.38
CA PRO A 363 13.78 -15.49 23.94
C PRO A 363 13.50 -14.37 22.95
N ALA A 364 12.68 -13.40 23.36
CA ALA A 364 12.32 -12.22 22.60
C ALA A 364 13.10 -10.98 23.08
N ALA A 365 13.37 -10.04 22.18
CA ALA A 365 13.82 -8.72 22.58
C ALA A 365 12.63 -7.85 23.02
N THR A 366 12.94 -6.74 23.67
CA THR A 366 12.07 -5.59 23.91
C THR A 366 12.62 -4.40 23.15
N ILE A 367 11.89 -3.29 23.09
CA ILE A 367 12.42 -2.05 22.51
C ILE A 367 13.78 -1.69 23.10
N ASP A 368 13.93 -1.75 24.42
CA ASP A 368 15.16 -1.33 25.11
C ASP A 368 16.33 -2.32 24.92
N THR A 369 16.03 -3.60 24.73
CA THR A 369 17.04 -4.67 24.60
C THR A 369 17.34 -5.05 23.15
N PHE A 370 16.57 -4.56 22.19
CA PHE A 370 16.80 -4.80 20.76
C PHE A 370 18.15 -4.22 20.33
N ALA A 371 19.01 -5.08 19.78
CA ALA A 371 20.32 -4.70 19.30
C ALA A 371 20.28 -4.43 17.79
N PHE A 372 20.57 -3.20 17.35
CA PHE A 372 20.71 -2.86 15.93
C PHE A 372 21.97 -3.49 15.33
N THR A 373 21.89 -4.80 15.07
CA THR A 373 22.96 -5.62 14.52
C THR A 373 22.37 -6.56 13.49
N LYS A 374 23.18 -6.96 12.51
CA LYS A 374 22.78 -8.02 11.57
C LYS A 374 22.37 -9.32 12.29
N ARG A 375 23.00 -9.64 13.43
CA ARG A 375 22.66 -10.84 14.21
C ARG A 375 21.20 -10.81 14.71
N GLU A 376 20.76 -9.68 15.24
CA GLU A 376 19.39 -9.55 15.74
C GLU A 376 18.37 -9.52 14.60
N PHE A 377 18.70 -8.83 13.50
CA PHE A 377 17.92 -8.90 12.26
C PHE A 377 17.73 -10.36 11.79
N ASP A 378 18.80 -11.16 11.82
CA ASP A 378 18.75 -12.56 11.40
C ASP A 378 17.87 -13.40 12.33
N ARG A 379 17.72 -13.03 13.62
CA ARG A 379 16.82 -13.73 14.58
C ARG A 379 15.34 -13.51 14.29
N LEU A 380 14.97 -12.38 13.67
CA LEU A 380 13.58 -12.12 13.24
C LEU A 380 13.22 -12.87 11.95
N THR A 381 14.22 -13.32 11.18
CA THR A 381 14.00 -13.91 9.84
C THR A 381 13.14 -15.18 9.87
N PRO A 382 13.34 -16.18 10.76
CA PRO A 382 12.60 -17.44 10.71
C PRO A 382 11.08 -17.30 10.82
N VAL A 383 10.59 -16.34 11.61
CA VAL A 383 9.16 -16.03 11.66
C VAL A 383 8.80 -15.05 10.54
N GLY A 384 9.62 -14.03 10.33
CA GLY A 384 9.37 -12.98 9.35
C GLY A 384 9.11 -13.45 7.92
N VAL A 385 9.79 -14.50 7.44
CA VAL A 385 9.56 -15.07 6.09
C VAL A 385 8.10 -15.49 5.85
N ARG A 386 7.33 -15.70 6.92
CA ARG A 386 5.92 -16.09 6.82
C ARG A 386 5.04 -14.91 6.43
N SER A 387 5.27 -13.74 7.01
CA SER A 387 4.53 -12.51 6.73
C SER A 387 5.11 -11.68 5.57
N ASN A 388 6.43 -11.75 5.35
CA ASN A 388 7.12 -10.97 4.32
C ASN A 388 6.56 -11.25 2.92
N ALA A 389 6.28 -10.19 2.16
CA ALA A 389 5.75 -10.24 0.80
C ALA A 389 6.81 -9.73 -0.21
N MET A 390 8.01 -10.34 -0.16
CA MET A 390 9.21 -9.85 -0.85
C MET A 390 9.57 -10.64 -2.12
N SER A 391 8.81 -11.67 -2.50
CA SER A 391 9.18 -12.48 -3.66
C SER A 391 9.23 -11.64 -4.92
N LEU A 392 10.27 -11.85 -5.74
CA LEU A 392 10.37 -11.28 -7.09
C LEU A 392 9.80 -12.21 -8.17
N ASP A 393 9.49 -13.46 -7.82
CA ASP A 393 8.81 -14.37 -8.74
C ASP A 393 7.29 -14.17 -8.66
N LEU A 394 6.78 -13.29 -9.52
CA LEU A 394 5.35 -13.10 -9.79
C LEU A 394 4.97 -13.71 -11.15
N SER A 395 5.79 -14.61 -11.70
CA SER A 395 5.64 -15.09 -13.07
C SER A 395 4.31 -15.83 -13.27
N ALA A 396 3.83 -16.53 -12.25
CA ALA A 396 2.52 -17.17 -12.28
C ALA A 396 1.37 -16.15 -12.34
N PHE A 397 1.45 -15.05 -11.59
CA PHE A 397 0.47 -13.96 -11.62
C PHE A 397 0.45 -13.26 -12.97
N GLN A 398 1.63 -12.94 -13.49
CA GLN A 398 1.80 -12.35 -14.80
C GLN A 398 1.25 -13.26 -15.92
N ARG A 399 1.58 -14.56 -15.93
CA ARG A 399 1.17 -15.50 -17.00
C ARG A 399 -0.34 -15.65 -17.13
N ARG A 400 -1.11 -15.46 -16.05
CA ARG A 400 -2.58 -15.49 -16.12
C ARG A 400 -3.22 -14.15 -16.50
N GLY A 401 -2.40 -13.13 -16.76
CA GLY A 401 -2.86 -11.79 -17.11
C GLY A 401 -3.09 -10.86 -15.92
N GLY A 402 -2.65 -11.24 -14.71
CA GLY A 402 -2.80 -10.45 -13.50
C GLY A 402 -2.19 -9.05 -13.63
N LYS A 403 -2.87 -8.05 -13.06
CA LYS A 403 -2.46 -6.63 -13.04
C LYS A 403 -2.14 -6.20 -11.61
N LEU A 404 -0.92 -5.71 -11.41
CA LEU A 404 -0.45 -5.18 -10.13
C LEU A 404 -0.31 -3.66 -10.24
N LEU A 405 -1.04 -2.94 -9.41
CA LEU A 405 -0.90 -1.51 -9.21
C LEU A 405 -0.34 -1.29 -7.81
N LEU A 406 0.81 -0.61 -7.75
CA LEU A 406 1.46 -0.19 -6.52
C LEU A 406 1.34 1.32 -6.41
N TRP A 407 1.18 1.82 -5.20
CA TRP A 407 1.34 3.23 -4.92
C TRP A 407 1.90 3.48 -3.53
N HIS A 408 2.48 4.65 -3.31
CA HIS A 408 3.05 5.03 -2.02
C HIS A 408 3.07 6.55 -1.88
N GLY A 409 2.74 7.05 -0.69
CA GLY A 409 2.93 8.45 -0.36
C GLY A 409 4.41 8.79 -0.14
N TRP A 410 4.90 9.89 -0.70
CA TRP A 410 6.27 10.34 -0.47
C TRP A 410 6.53 10.73 1.00
N ASN A 411 5.48 11.13 1.71
CA ASN A 411 5.55 11.63 3.08
C ASN A 411 4.96 10.64 4.09
N ASP A 412 4.99 9.35 3.76
CA ASP A 412 4.57 8.26 4.62
C ASP A 412 5.48 8.13 5.86
N GLN A 413 4.92 8.45 7.02
CA GLN A 413 5.58 8.35 8.32
C GLN A 413 5.67 6.93 8.87
N ALA A 414 4.82 6.02 8.40
CA ALA A 414 4.71 4.67 8.90
C ALA A 414 5.71 3.75 8.21
N ILE A 415 5.81 3.87 6.88
CA ILE A 415 6.57 2.98 6.01
C ILE A 415 7.37 3.83 5.03
N PRO A 416 8.70 3.82 5.11
CA PRO A 416 9.52 4.55 4.14
C PRO A 416 9.30 4.06 2.71
N PRO A 417 9.01 4.95 1.74
CA PRO A 417 8.77 4.56 0.36
C PRO A 417 9.98 3.92 -0.33
N ALA A 418 11.19 4.10 0.23
CA ALA A 418 12.42 3.48 -0.23
C ALA A 418 12.30 1.95 -0.41
N GLY A 419 11.57 1.25 0.47
CA GLY A 419 11.34 -0.19 0.32
C GLY A 419 10.47 -0.54 -0.90
N THR A 420 9.44 0.26 -1.18
CA THR A 420 8.56 0.04 -2.35
C THR A 420 9.30 0.33 -3.64
N LEU A 421 10.11 1.38 -3.67
CA LEU A 421 10.95 1.75 -4.81
C LEU A 421 12.01 0.67 -5.11
N ASP A 422 12.72 0.20 -4.08
CA ASP A 422 13.68 -0.91 -4.21
C ASP A 422 13.01 -2.18 -4.76
N TYR A 423 11.87 -2.59 -4.16
CA TYR A 423 11.12 -3.76 -4.62
C TYR A 423 10.69 -3.62 -6.08
N TYR A 424 10.09 -2.48 -6.45
CA TYR A 424 9.63 -2.25 -7.81
C TYR A 424 10.77 -2.23 -8.82
N GLN A 425 11.90 -1.60 -8.50
CA GLN A 425 13.05 -1.61 -9.40
C GLN A 425 13.63 -3.02 -9.57
N ARG A 426 13.72 -3.81 -8.49
CA ARG A 426 14.18 -5.21 -8.57
C ARG A 426 13.23 -6.09 -9.38
N LEU A 427 11.92 -5.94 -9.16
CA LEU A 427 10.87 -6.71 -9.84
C LEU A 427 10.82 -6.43 -11.34
N THR A 428 11.00 -5.16 -11.73
CA THR A 428 10.84 -4.70 -13.11
C THR A 428 12.17 -4.53 -13.86
N HIS A 429 13.29 -4.68 -13.16
CA HIS A 429 14.62 -4.28 -13.63
C HIS A 429 14.69 -2.82 -14.11
N GLY A 430 13.86 -1.95 -13.54
CA GLY A 430 13.70 -0.55 -13.95
C GLY A 430 13.11 -0.37 -15.34
N ARG A 431 12.43 -1.38 -15.90
CA ARG A 431 11.82 -1.34 -17.24
C ARG A 431 10.31 -1.22 -17.14
N PRO A 432 9.67 -0.44 -18.04
CA PRO A 432 8.22 -0.40 -18.14
C PRO A 432 7.63 -1.81 -18.31
N GLN A 433 6.66 -2.16 -17.47
CA GLN A 433 5.95 -3.43 -17.56
C GLN A 433 4.61 -3.26 -18.29
N ASN A 434 3.92 -4.34 -18.63
CA ASN A 434 2.52 -4.32 -19.11
C ASN A 434 1.56 -4.98 -18.10
N TRP A 435 2.06 -5.30 -16.92
CA TRP A 435 1.36 -6.02 -15.86
C TRP A 435 1.61 -5.41 -14.47
N ALA A 436 2.62 -4.56 -14.29
CA ALA A 436 2.89 -3.85 -13.03
C ALA A 436 3.05 -2.33 -13.24
N ARG A 437 2.42 -1.50 -12.41
CA ARG A 437 2.56 -0.02 -12.38
C ARG A 437 2.85 0.44 -10.96
N LEU A 438 3.68 1.47 -10.81
CA LEU A 438 3.93 2.16 -9.54
C LEU A 438 3.56 3.64 -9.68
N PHE A 439 2.92 4.20 -8.66
CA PHE A 439 2.59 5.63 -8.54
C PHE A 439 3.14 6.19 -7.22
N MET A 440 3.96 7.23 -7.29
CA MET A 440 4.53 7.89 -6.11
C MET A 440 3.81 9.21 -5.89
N VAL A 441 3.07 9.33 -4.78
CA VAL A 441 2.13 10.44 -4.56
C VAL A 441 2.80 11.51 -3.69
N PRO A 442 3.04 12.74 -4.21
CA PRO A 442 3.59 13.84 -3.41
C PRO A 442 2.71 14.20 -2.22
N SER A 443 3.30 14.65 -1.11
CA SER A 443 2.64 15.14 0.12
C SER A 443 1.71 14.17 0.86
N LEU A 444 1.35 13.04 0.24
CA LEU A 444 0.48 12.04 0.82
C LEU A 444 1.20 11.34 1.98
N TYR A 445 0.51 11.24 3.10
CA TYR A 445 0.97 10.48 4.27
C TYR A 445 0.66 8.99 4.11
N HIS A 446 0.81 8.23 5.19
CA HIS A 446 0.49 6.80 5.19
C HIS A 446 -0.97 6.55 4.78
N CYS A 447 -1.15 5.94 3.60
CA CYS A 447 -2.43 5.58 2.97
C CYS A 447 -3.40 6.72 2.61
N GLY A 448 -3.27 7.89 3.21
CA GLY A 448 -4.17 9.02 3.02
C GLY A 448 -3.80 10.16 3.95
N GLY A 449 -4.53 11.28 3.85
CA GLY A 449 -4.11 12.54 4.46
C GLY A 449 -2.85 13.08 3.79
N GLY A 450 -2.31 14.17 4.32
CA GLY A 450 -1.18 14.87 3.70
C GLY A 450 -1.27 16.37 3.95
N THR A 451 -0.30 17.12 3.42
CA THR A 451 -0.31 18.58 3.50
C THR A 451 -1.09 19.22 2.36
N THR A 452 -0.85 18.78 1.12
CA THR A 452 -1.46 19.37 -0.09
C THR A 452 -2.33 18.39 -0.85
N LEU A 453 -1.87 17.16 -1.08
CA LEU A 453 -2.64 16.05 -1.64
C LEU A 453 -2.95 15.07 -0.51
N THR A 454 -4.22 14.76 -0.34
CA THR A 454 -4.74 14.00 0.82
C THR A 454 -5.39 12.68 0.44
N GLU A 455 -5.71 12.48 -0.83
CA GLU A 455 -6.46 11.35 -1.35
C GLU A 455 -5.83 10.83 -2.66
N PHE A 456 -5.78 9.50 -2.76
CA PHE A 456 -5.36 8.79 -3.96
C PHE A 456 -6.06 7.44 -4.05
N ASP A 457 -6.88 7.24 -5.07
CA ASP A 457 -7.58 5.97 -5.33
C ASP A 457 -7.40 5.57 -6.80
N PRO A 458 -6.61 4.51 -7.08
CA PRO A 458 -6.37 4.03 -8.43
C PRO A 458 -7.25 2.82 -8.82
N LEU A 459 -8.23 2.44 -7.98
CA LEU A 459 -9.05 1.24 -8.19
C LEU A 459 -9.76 1.26 -9.54
N ARG A 460 -10.28 2.43 -9.95
CA ARG A 460 -10.90 2.59 -11.27
C ARG A 460 -9.94 2.24 -12.40
N GLN A 461 -8.73 2.77 -12.34
CA GLN A 461 -7.72 2.53 -13.36
C GLN A 461 -7.29 1.07 -13.38
N LEU A 462 -7.25 0.40 -12.23
CA LEU A 462 -7.02 -1.04 -12.16
C LEU A 462 -8.13 -1.84 -12.86
N VAL A 463 -9.40 -1.54 -12.60
CA VAL A 463 -10.55 -2.18 -13.25
C VAL A 463 -10.48 -2.00 -14.77
N ASP A 464 -10.23 -0.78 -15.22
CA ASP A 464 -10.09 -0.46 -16.64
C ASP A 464 -8.91 -1.18 -17.30
N TRP A 465 -7.84 -1.38 -16.54
CA TRP A 465 -6.69 -2.13 -17.03
C TRP A 465 -6.96 -3.62 -17.21
N VAL A 466 -7.61 -4.23 -16.22
CA VAL A 466 -7.96 -5.65 -16.22
C VAL A 466 -8.98 -5.98 -17.30
N GLU A 467 -9.99 -5.14 -17.47
CA GLU A 467 -11.15 -5.46 -18.32
C GLU A 467 -11.04 -4.88 -19.72
N ARG A 468 -10.41 -3.70 -19.86
CA ARG A 468 -10.36 -2.96 -21.13
C ARG A 468 -8.94 -2.88 -21.70
N GLY A 469 -7.95 -3.47 -21.03
CA GLY A 469 -6.54 -3.38 -21.42
C GLY A 469 -5.97 -1.96 -21.34
N SER A 470 -6.70 -1.03 -20.71
CA SER A 470 -6.33 0.38 -20.63
C SER A 470 -5.24 0.57 -19.58
N THR A 471 -4.00 0.53 -20.03
CA THR A 471 -2.84 0.58 -19.14
C THR A 471 -2.74 1.94 -18.44
N PRO A 472 -2.73 2.00 -17.09
CA PRO A 472 -2.69 3.26 -16.36
C PRO A 472 -1.38 4.00 -16.63
N THR A 473 -1.49 5.25 -17.11
CA THR A 473 -0.35 6.16 -17.31
C THR A 473 -0.35 7.30 -16.30
N ALA A 474 -1.52 7.66 -15.77
CA ALA A 474 -1.71 8.67 -14.75
C ALA A 474 -2.95 8.36 -13.90
N VAL A 475 -2.92 8.79 -12.64
CA VAL A 475 -4.06 8.80 -11.71
C VAL A 475 -4.07 10.16 -11.02
N THR A 476 -5.23 10.81 -10.88
CA THR A 476 -5.31 12.12 -10.23
C THR A 476 -5.33 11.96 -8.72
N ALA A 477 -4.35 12.56 -8.04
CA ALA A 477 -4.39 12.78 -6.60
C ALA A 477 -5.19 14.04 -6.29
N THR A 478 -5.91 14.04 -5.17
CA THR A 478 -6.78 15.14 -4.74
C THR A 478 -6.39 15.63 -3.36
N GLY A 479 -6.33 16.94 -3.19
CA GLY A 479 -6.26 17.63 -1.91
C GLY A 479 -7.63 18.12 -1.49
N ARG A 480 -7.99 17.92 -0.21
CA ARG A 480 -9.23 18.45 0.36
C ARG A 480 -8.98 19.26 1.63
N ALA A 481 -9.78 20.30 1.80
CA ALA A 481 -9.93 20.98 3.08
C ALA A 481 -10.73 20.11 4.07
N ALA A 482 -10.71 20.49 5.34
CA ALA A 482 -11.43 19.77 6.41
C ALA A 482 -12.95 19.69 6.19
N ASP A 483 -13.53 20.58 5.38
CA ASP A 483 -14.94 20.58 5.00
C ASP A 483 -15.26 19.72 3.76
N GLY A 484 -14.24 19.05 3.18
CA GLY A 484 -14.36 18.20 1.99
C GLY A 484 -14.21 18.94 0.66
N THR A 485 -14.03 20.27 0.67
CA THR A 485 -13.80 21.04 -0.55
C THR A 485 -12.49 20.65 -1.22
N VAL A 486 -12.53 20.38 -2.53
CA VAL A 486 -11.30 20.14 -3.32
C VAL A 486 -10.49 21.42 -3.38
N THR A 487 -9.26 21.38 -2.87
CA THR A 487 -8.32 22.51 -2.86
C THR A 487 -7.25 22.39 -3.93
N ARG A 488 -6.87 21.16 -4.31
CA ARG A 488 -5.83 20.88 -5.30
C ARG A 488 -6.07 19.56 -6.01
N THR A 489 -5.67 19.46 -7.26
CA THR A 489 -5.54 18.21 -8.01
C THR A 489 -4.18 18.14 -8.70
N ARG A 490 -3.60 16.94 -8.80
CA ARG A 490 -2.32 16.72 -9.50
C ARG A 490 -2.33 15.34 -10.19
N PRO A 491 -1.95 15.22 -11.47
CA PRO A 491 -1.77 13.90 -12.07
C PRO A 491 -0.51 13.26 -11.52
N VAL A 492 -0.66 12.10 -10.91
CA VAL A 492 0.45 11.23 -10.54
C VAL A 492 0.70 10.30 -11.72
N PHE A 493 1.83 10.51 -12.42
CA PHE A 493 2.21 9.69 -13.56
C PHE A 493 2.83 8.36 -13.11
N ALA A 494 2.76 7.35 -13.97
CA ALA A 494 3.38 6.07 -13.72
C ALA A 494 4.91 6.26 -13.55
N TYR A 495 5.43 5.82 -12.40
CA TYR A 495 6.83 5.93 -12.05
C TYR A 495 7.71 5.25 -13.11
N PRO A 496 8.80 5.89 -13.58
CA PRO A 496 9.46 7.03 -12.96
C PRO A 496 9.14 8.40 -13.56
N GLN A 497 8.02 8.53 -14.29
CA GLN A 497 7.62 9.84 -14.78
C GLN A 497 7.22 10.74 -13.61
N ARG A 498 7.56 12.02 -13.73
CA ARG A 498 7.16 13.09 -12.80
C ARG A 498 6.17 14.04 -13.46
N ALA A 499 5.38 14.73 -12.64
CA ALA A 499 4.59 15.85 -13.11
C ALA A 499 5.49 17.06 -13.33
N VAL A 500 5.27 17.80 -14.42
CA VAL A 500 5.92 19.09 -14.66
C VAL A 500 4.85 20.08 -15.08
N TYR A 501 4.79 21.22 -14.38
CA TYR A 501 3.89 22.31 -14.70
C TYR A 501 4.16 22.82 -16.12
N ASP A 502 3.10 23.09 -16.86
CA ASP A 502 3.17 23.58 -18.23
C ASP A 502 3.58 25.06 -18.34
N GLY A 503 3.50 25.81 -17.22
CA GLY A 503 3.80 27.24 -17.15
C GLY A 503 2.58 28.15 -17.27
N THR A 504 1.38 27.60 -17.44
CA THR A 504 0.13 28.35 -17.66
C THR A 504 -1.05 27.76 -16.88
N GLY A 505 -1.93 28.62 -16.36
CA GLY A 505 -3.10 28.16 -15.60
C GLY A 505 -2.84 28.10 -14.09
N SER A 506 -3.60 27.24 -13.40
CA SER A 506 -3.47 27.06 -11.95
C SER A 506 -2.57 25.87 -11.64
N VAL A 507 -1.67 26.04 -10.66
CA VAL A 507 -0.87 24.93 -10.09
C VAL A 507 -1.73 23.95 -9.29
N ASP A 508 -2.95 24.35 -8.94
CA ASP A 508 -3.90 23.51 -8.20
C ASP A 508 -4.80 22.66 -9.12
N ASP A 509 -4.62 22.77 -10.44
CA ASP A 509 -5.40 22.05 -11.45
C ASP A 509 -4.53 21.04 -12.20
N ALA A 510 -4.93 19.77 -12.12
CA ALA A 510 -4.25 18.64 -12.73
C ALA A 510 -4.08 18.77 -14.25
N ALA A 511 -4.94 19.52 -14.93
CA ALA A 511 -4.88 19.71 -16.39
C ALA A 511 -3.62 20.47 -16.85
N ASN A 512 -3.00 21.25 -15.97
CA ASN A 512 -1.85 22.11 -16.31
C ASN A 512 -0.50 21.41 -16.07
N PHE A 513 -0.50 20.08 -15.99
CA PHE A 513 0.69 19.25 -15.77
C PHE A 513 0.86 18.22 -16.86
N ARG A 514 2.10 18.00 -17.27
CA ARG A 514 2.48 16.99 -18.26
C ARG A 514 3.51 16.01 -17.69
N PRO A 515 3.59 14.77 -18.21
CA PRO A 515 4.62 13.84 -17.80
C PRO A 515 5.99 14.31 -18.30
N ALA A 516 7.01 14.14 -17.46
CA ALA A 516 8.40 14.25 -17.84
C ALA A 516 9.21 13.05 -17.31
N PRO A 517 10.26 12.62 -18.01
CA PRO A 517 11.21 11.66 -17.44
C PRO A 517 11.91 12.25 -16.20
N PRO A 518 12.47 11.41 -15.33
CA PRO A 518 13.26 11.89 -14.20
C PRO A 518 14.51 12.62 -14.70
N SER A 519 15.01 13.58 -13.93
CA SER A 519 16.23 14.35 -14.28
C SER A 519 17.51 13.51 -14.24
N SER A 520 17.47 12.36 -13.56
CA SER A 520 18.57 11.40 -13.42
C SER A 520 18.07 9.97 -13.60
N PRO A 521 18.94 9.02 -14.01
CA PRO A 521 18.58 7.61 -14.03
C PRO A 521 18.14 7.12 -12.65
N VAL A 522 17.06 6.36 -12.63
CA VAL A 522 16.49 5.80 -11.39
C VAL A 522 17.44 4.77 -10.79
N ARG A 523 17.82 5.00 -9.53
CA ARG A 523 18.68 4.13 -8.71
C ARG A 523 18.07 3.99 -7.33
N ASP A 524 17.00 3.23 -7.28
CA ASP A 524 16.21 2.91 -6.10
C ASP A 524 16.63 1.59 -5.44
N VAL A 525 17.45 0.77 -6.11
CA VAL A 525 18.03 -0.44 -5.49
C VAL A 525 18.89 -0.03 -4.29
N VAL A 526 18.52 -0.53 -3.11
CA VAL A 526 19.23 -0.32 -1.86
C VAL A 526 19.98 -1.59 -1.46
N HIS A 527 21.24 -1.46 -1.05
CA HIS A 527 22.01 -2.56 -0.45
C HIS A 527 21.82 -2.57 1.07
N TRP A 528 21.25 -3.65 1.60
CA TRP A 528 20.87 -3.76 3.01
C TRP A 528 20.86 -5.20 3.50
N ALA A 529 20.77 -5.42 4.82
CA ALA A 529 20.85 -6.73 5.44
C ALA A 529 19.79 -7.74 4.96
N GLY A 530 18.67 -7.23 4.42
CA GLY A 530 17.53 -7.99 3.93
C GLY A 530 17.61 -8.46 2.48
N GLU A 531 18.69 -8.20 1.73
CA GLU A 531 18.76 -8.60 0.31
C GLU A 531 18.56 -10.09 0.05
N ARG A 532 18.92 -10.96 1.00
CA ARG A 532 18.67 -12.40 0.86
C ARG A 532 17.18 -12.77 0.93
N LEU A 533 16.34 -11.91 1.53
CA LEU A 533 14.93 -12.20 1.79
C LEU A 533 14.09 -12.22 0.52
N TYR A 534 14.48 -11.53 -0.57
CA TYR A 534 13.79 -11.62 -1.87
C TYR A 534 13.81 -13.04 -2.46
N GLY A 535 14.80 -13.86 -2.07
CA GLY A 535 14.96 -15.24 -2.53
C GLY A 535 14.38 -16.29 -1.58
N LEU A 536 13.75 -15.89 -0.47
CA LEU A 536 13.16 -16.81 0.49
C LEU A 536 11.63 -16.87 0.29
N PRO A 537 11.10 -17.93 -0.34
CA PRO A 537 9.65 -18.07 -0.45
C PRO A 537 9.05 -18.32 0.93
N GLY A 538 7.98 -17.59 1.25
CA GLY A 538 7.15 -17.89 2.42
C GLY A 538 6.25 -19.12 2.19
N PRO A 539 5.63 -19.65 3.25
CA PRO A 539 4.70 -20.76 3.15
C PRO A 539 3.42 -20.36 2.40
N VAL A 540 2.76 -21.37 1.83
CA VAL A 540 1.40 -21.26 1.25
C VAL A 540 0.42 -22.03 2.14
N ALA A 541 -0.83 -21.59 2.14
CA ALA A 541 -1.92 -22.34 2.76
C ALA A 541 -2.09 -23.70 2.07
N PRO A 542 -2.41 -24.76 2.84
CA PRO A 542 -2.61 -26.10 2.31
C PRO A 542 -3.85 -26.25 1.43
#